data_AF-A0A7K2C918-F1
#
_entry.id   AF-A0A7K2C918-F1
#
_cell.length_a   1.000
_cell.length_b   1.000
_cell.length_c   1.000
_cell.angle_alpha   90.00
_cell.angle_beta   90.00
_cell.angle_gamma   90.00
#
_symmetry.space_group_name_H-M   'P 1'
#
loop_
_entity.id
_entity.type
_entity.pdbx_description
1 polymer ?
#
loop_
_entity_poly.entity_id
_entity_poly.type
_entity_poly.pdbx_seq_one_letter_code
_entity_poly.pdbx_strand_id
1 'polypeptide(L)'
;MLVTWAREIIHPPAHSILAADWLSDADDERVFAIRMPFPIGRETVLHMGPKGNLFAGWTESINIAVVSPDGIQHNTVTHSLAPVPLTRQEIKLFAEGVSEGFFDWSYDVILAADLPATKPAFETFVVDDLERIWIKTTSPSVADTARWLILDQESQLRGVIQLPKRTNLRVIRHGRAFAVDDEEENLLVVYQIREQ
;
A
#
# COMPACT_ATOMS: atom_id res chain seq x y z
N MET A 1 -3.33 14.38 15.43
CA MET A 1 -4.54 14.35 14.58
C MET A 1 -5.48 13.27 15.09
N LEU A 2 -6.72 13.63 15.45
CA LEU A 2 -7.74 12.69 15.92
C LEU A 2 -8.79 12.52 14.82
N VAL A 3 -8.82 11.35 14.17
CA VAL A 3 -9.83 11.01 13.17
C VAL A 3 -11.09 10.53 13.89
N THR A 4 -12.23 11.16 13.60
CA THR A 4 -13.53 10.77 14.16
C THR A 4 -14.32 9.98 13.12
N TRP A 5 -14.91 8.88 13.57
CA TRP A 5 -15.50 7.85 12.73
C TRP A 5 -16.97 8.14 12.44
N ALA A 6 -17.35 8.10 11.18
CA ALA A 6 -18.72 7.81 10.76
C ALA A 6 -18.61 6.82 9.60
N ARG A 7 -18.92 5.54 9.87
CA ARG A 7 -18.96 4.51 8.83
C ARG A 7 -20.21 4.77 7.99
N GLU A 8 -20.03 5.44 6.86
CA GLU A 8 -21.05 5.51 5.82
C GLU A 8 -20.70 4.47 4.76
N ILE A 9 -21.53 3.45 4.64
CA ILE A 9 -21.40 2.40 3.62
C ILE A 9 -22.08 2.93 2.36
N ILE A 10 -21.31 3.15 1.31
CA ILE A 10 -21.85 3.49 0.00
C ILE A 10 -21.74 2.26 -0.87
N HIS A 11 -22.88 1.64 -1.18
CA HIS A 11 -22.92 0.57 -2.17
C HIS A 11 -22.72 1.18 -3.57
N PRO A 12 -21.80 0.65 -4.40
CA PRO A 12 -21.65 1.13 -5.76
C PRO A 12 -22.95 0.91 -6.55
N PRO A 13 -23.28 1.77 -7.52
CA PRO A 13 -24.34 1.48 -8.48
C PRO A 13 -24.03 0.16 -9.21
N ALA A 14 -25.06 -0.57 -9.63
CA ALA A 14 -24.99 -1.95 -10.18
C ALA A 14 -24.25 -2.12 -11.53
N HIS A 15 -23.31 -1.24 -11.85
CA HIS A 15 -22.42 -1.35 -12.99
C HIS A 15 -20.99 -1.47 -12.47
N SER A 16 -20.57 -2.70 -12.19
CA SER A 16 -19.16 -3.04 -12.02
C SER A 16 -18.49 -3.08 -13.40
N ILE A 17 -17.54 -2.20 -13.62
CA ILE A 17 -16.54 -2.42 -14.66
C ILE A 17 -15.39 -3.14 -13.96
N LEU A 18 -15.04 -4.33 -14.43
CA LEU A 18 -13.94 -5.10 -13.85
C LEU A 18 -12.63 -4.36 -14.08
N ALA A 19 -11.79 -4.26 -13.05
CA ALA A 19 -10.47 -3.62 -13.13
C ALA A 19 -9.52 -4.25 -14.18
N ALA A 20 -9.87 -5.44 -14.70
CA ALA A 20 -9.15 -6.14 -15.75
C ALA A 20 -9.18 -5.43 -17.13
N ASP A 21 -10.06 -4.46 -17.35
CA ASP A 21 -10.23 -3.80 -18.66
C ASP A 21 -9.18 -2.69 -18.95
N TRP A 22 -8.22 -2.44 -18.06
CA TRP A 22 -7.31 -1.29 -18.17
C TRP A 22 -5.92 -1.57 -18.74
N LEU A 23 -5.57 -2.83 -19.10
CA LEU A 23 -4.22 -3.10 -19.60
C LEU A 23 -4.17 -4.18 -20.68
N SER A 24 -4.43 -3.80 -21.93
CA SER A 24 -3.98 -4.56 -23.10
C SER A 24 -3.69 -3.64 -24.27
N ASP A 25 -2.47 -3.14 -24.36
CA ASP A 25 -1.77 -3.09 -25.64
C ASP A 25 -0.26 -2.95 -25.42
N ALA A 26 0.51 -3.91 -25.94
CA ALA A 26 1.94 -3.83 -26.24
C ALA A 26 2.39 -5.20 -26.71
N ASP A 27 2.39 -5.35 -28.03
CA ASP A 27 2.96 -6.45 -28.79
C ASP A 27 4.44 -6.71 -28.50
N ASP A 28 4.79 -7.96 -28.78
CA ASP A 28 6.10 -8.56 -29.04
C ASP A 28 7.04 -8.98 -27.89
N GLU A 29 7.33 -10.28 -27.93
CA GLU A 29 8.35 -11.05 -27.19
C GLU A 29 8.44 -10.86 -25.67
N ARG A 30 7.38 -11.27 -24.95
CA ARG A 30 7.43 -11.36 -23.49
C ARG A 30 8.09 -12.67 -23.05
N VAL A 31 9.36 -12.57 -22.64
CA VAL A 31 9.82 -13.37 -21.51
C VAL A 31 8.86 -13.05 -20.37
N PHE A 32 7.90 -13.94 -20.11
CA PHE A 32 7.13 -13.90 -18.86
C PHE A 32 8.11 -14.23 -17.74
N ALA A 33 8.89 -13.24 -17.31
CA ALA A 33 9.24 -13.17 -15.91
C ALA A 33 7.90 -12.98 -15.21
N ILE A 34 7.25 -14.09 -14.87
CA ILE A 34 6.17 -14.08 -13.89
C ILE A 34 6.87 -13.54 -12.65
N ARG A 35 6.75 -12.23 -12.43
CA ARG A 35 7.17 -11.55 -11.22
C ARG A 35 6.16 -12.05 -10.19
N MET A 36 6.41 -13.27 -9.70
CA MET A 36 5.54 -13.91 -8.74
C MET A 36 5.47 -12.94 -7.57
N PRO A 37 4.28 -12.45 -7.19
CA PRO A 37 4.17 -11.50 -6.11
C PRO A 37 4.65 -12.23 -4.85
N PHE A 38 5.90 -11.99 -4.50
CA PHE A 38 6.49 -12.36 -3.24
C PHE A 38 6.32 -11.10 -2.39
N PRO A 39 5.24 -10.95 -1.61
CA PRO A 39 4.95 -9.73 -0.84
C PRO A 39 5.90 -9.53 0.35
N ILE A 40 6.92 -10.39 0.44
CA ILE A 40 8.04 -10.29 1.37
C ILE A 40 9.22 -9.53 0.72
N GLY A 41 9.17 -9.29 -0.60
CA GLY A 41 10.22 -8.66 -1.37
C GLY A 41 10.09 -7.13 -1.51
N ARG A 42 11.14 -6.56 -2.09
CA ARG A 42 11.19 -5.16 -2.52
C ARG A 42 10.19 -4.94 -3.65
N GLU A 43 9.22 -4.08 -3.43
CA GLU A 43 8.25 -3.64 -4.43
C GLU A 43 8.37 -2.14 -4.69
N THR A 44 8.07 -1.74 -5.91
CA THR A 44 7.99 -0.32 -6.29
C THR A 44 6.54 0.12 -6.17
N VAL A 45 6.29 1.18 -5.42
CA VAL A 45 4.97 1.79 -5.30
C VAL A 45 5.01 3.17 -5.93
N LEU A 46 4.08 3.42 -6.85
CA LEU A 46 4.01 4.64 -7.66
C LEU A 46 2.63 5.28 -7.49
N HIS A 47 2.59 6.59 -7.26
CA HIS A 47 1.36 7.37 -7.26
C HIS A 47 1.52 8.72 -7.95
N MET A 48 0.48 9.13 -8.67
CA MET A 48 0.36 10.49 -9.21
C MET A 48 -0.25 11.42 -8.16
N GLY A 49 0.44 12.52 -7.87
CA GLY A 49 -0.07 13.60 -7.04
C GLY A 49 -1.01 14.56 -7.78
N PRO A 50 -1.73 15.43 -7.06
CA PRO A 50 -2.71 16.36 -7.62
C PRO A 50 -2.12 17.39 -8.60
N LYS A 51 -0.82 17.71 -8.48
CA LYS A 51 -0.12 18.65 -9.38
C LYS A 51 0.61 17.96 -10.54
N GLY A 52 0.40 16.66 -10.72
CA GLY A 52 1.09 15.86 -11.74
C GLY A 52 2.49 15.37 -11.33
N ASN A 53 2.92 15.64 -10.10
CA ASN A 53 4.15 15.07 -9.54
C ASN A 53 4.01 13.54 -9.40
N LEU A 54 5.02 12.80 -9.82
CA LEU A 54 5.14 11.36 -9.59
C LEU A 54 5.82 11.11 -8.24
N PHE A 55 5.17 10.31 -7.41
CA PHE A 55 5.69 9.80 -6.16
C PHE A 55 6.13 8.36 -6.35
N ALA A 56 7.41 8.07 -6.10
CA ALA A 56 7.98 6.76 -6.31
C ALA A 56 8.77 6.30 -5.09
N GLY A 57 8.41 5.14 -4.53
CA GLY A 57 9.08 4.57 -3.37
C GLY A 57 9.31 3.07 -3.50
N TRP A 58 10.25 2.56 -2.71
CA TRP A 58 10.51 1.14 -2.58
C TRP A 58 10.07 0.65 -1.20
N THR A 59 9.29 -0.42 -1.12
CA THR A 59 8.67 -0.88 0.14
C THR A 59 9.66 -1.18 1.27
N GLU A 60 10.93 -1.48 0.95
CA GLU A 60 12.02 -1.75 1.89
C GLU A 60 12.38 -0.56 2.80
N SER A 61 12.09 0.68 2.38
CA SER A 61 12.39 1.87 3.18
C SER A 61 11.46 3.02 2.83
N ILE A 62 11.10 3.86 3.81
CA ILE A 62 10.33 5.08 3.51
C ILE A 62 11.31 6.13 2.96
N ASN A 63 11.63 5.98 1.67
CA ASN A 63 12.38 6.91 0.84
C ASN A 63 11.58 7.10 -0.45
N ILE A 64 10.73 8.12 -0.47
CA ILE A 64 9.77 8.35 -1.56
C ILE A 64 10.25 9.57 -2.35
N ALA A 65 10.74 9.32 -3.55
CA ALA A 65 11.15 10.36 -4.48
C ALA A 65 9.93 11.11 -5.02
N VAL A 66 10.06 12.42 -5.16
CA VAL A 66 9.06 13.29 -5.77
C VAL A 66 9.66 13.88 -7.04
N VAL A 67 9.05 13.50 -8.16
CA VAL A 67 9.52 13.82 -9.51
C VAL A 67 8.47 14.70 -10.17
N SER A 68 8.89 15.86 -10.69
CA SER A 68 7.99 16.77 -11.40
C SER A 68 7.57 16.20 -12.76
N PRO A 69 6.50 16.75 -13.39
CA PRO A 69 6.02 16.28 -14.69
C PRO A 69 7.07 16.30 -15.82
N ASP A 70 8.12 17.11 -15.69
CA ASP A 70 9.25 17.19 -16.61
C ASP A 70 10.33 16.12 -16.36
N GLY A 71 10.14 15.24 -15.37
CA GLY A 71 11.04 14.15 -15.02
C GLY A 71 12.15 14.54 -14.04
N ILE A 72 12.13 15.74 -13.47
CA ILE A 72 13.17 16.19 -12.51
C ILE A 72 12.78 15.79 -11.08
N GLN A 73 13.65 15.02 -10.42
CA GLN A 73 13.52 14.78 -8.98
C GLN A 73 13.92 16.05 -8.22
N HIS A 74 12.99 16.64 -7.49
CA HIS A 74 13.23 17.86 -6.71
C HIS A 74 13.10 17.66 -5.19
N ASN A 75 12.57 16.53 -4.75
CA ASN A 75 12.44 16.23 -3.34
C ASN A 75 12.51 14.72 -3.05
N THR A 76 12.71 14.36 -1.78
CA THR A 76 12.60 12.99 -1.28
C THR A 76 12.02 13.03 0.12
N VAL A 77 10.85 12.41 0.28
CA VAL A 77 10.19 12.28 1.58
C VAL A 77 10.75 11.04 2.26
N THR A 78 11.29 11.22 3.47
CA THR A 78 11.97 10.16 4.22
C THR A 78 11.36 9.96 5.61
N HIS A 79 11.37 8.72 6.09
CA HIS A 79 11.03 8.41 7.47
C HIS A 79 11.71 7.11 7.93
N SER A 80 12.07 7.03 9.20
CA SER A 80 12.69 5.83 9.78
C SER A 80 11.72 5.09 10.67
N LEU A 81 11.64 3.77 10.49
CA LEU A 81 10.86 2.86 11.33
C LEU A 81 11.76 1.78 11.90
N ALA A 82 11.38 1.27 13.07
CA ALA A 82 11.98 0.05 13.58
C ALA A 82 11.66 -1.11 12.62
N PRO A 83 12.68 -1.85 12.12
CA PRO A 83 12.44 -2.97 11.22
C PRO A 83 11.59 -4.06 11.90
N VAL A 84 10.65 -4.64 11.16
CA VAL A 84 9.84 -5.77 11.63
C VAL A 84 10.53 -7.06 11.20
N PRO A 85 10.98 -7.94 12.11
CA PRO A 85 11.63 -9.19 11.73
C PRO A 85 10.73 -10.09 10.90
N LEU A 86 11.29 -10.69 9.85
CA LEU A 86 10.62 -11.75 9.10
C LEU A 86 10.94 -13.09 9.76
N THR A 87 10.06 -13.56 10.64
CA THR A 87 10.27 -14.82 11.35
C THR A 87 9.77 -16.02 10.53
N ARG A 88 10.19 -17.24 10.88
CA ARG A 88 9.63 -18.47 10.30
C ARG A 88 8.11 -18.58 10.48
N GLN A 89 7.59 -18.10 11.60
CA GLN A 89 6.14 -18.06 11.84
C GLN A 89 5.44 -17.09 10.90
N GLU A 90 6.03 -15.94 10.63
CA GLU A 90 5.51 -14.97 9.66
C GLU A 90 5.49 -15.55 8.24
N ILE A 91 6.56 -16.26 7.86
CA ILE A 91 6.64 -16.97 6.57
C ILE A 91 5.57 -18.07 6.48
N LYS A 92 5.35 -18.82 7.57
CA LYS A 92 4.34 -19.86 7.62
C LYS A 92 2.92 -19.30 7.46
N LEU A 93 2.58 -18.27 8.25
CA LEU A 93 1.27 -17.60 8.16
C LEU A 93 1.02 -17.02 6.77
N PHE A 94 2.07 -16.50 6.15
CA PHE A 94 2.00 -16.04 4.77
C PHE A 94 1.70 -17.20 3.79
N ALA A 95 2.44 -18.31 3.88
CA ALA A 95 2.25 -19.47 3.01
C ALA A 95 0.83 -20.05 3.14
N GLU A 96 0.29 -20.11 4.37
CA GLU A 96 -1.08 -20.56 4.65
C GLU A 96 -2.12 -19.66 3.95
N GLY A 97 -1.96 -18.34 4.01
CA GLY A 97 -2.89 -17.39 3.38
C GLY A 97 -2.89 -17.37 1.85
N VAL A 98 -1.80 -17.80 1.20
CA VAL A 98 -1.68 -17.86 -0.28
C VAL A 98 -2.24 -19.17 -0.85
N SER A 99 -2.27 -20.23 -0.03
CA SER A 99 -2.61 -21.58 -0.46
C SER A 99 -4.07 -21.77 -0.90
N GLU A 100 -4.96 -20.80 -0.65
CA GLU A 100 -6.40 -20.92 -0.97
C GLU A 100 -6.78 -20.75 -2.45
N GLY A 101 -5.86 -20.55 -3.41
CA GLY A 101 -6.36 -20.49 -4.80
C GLY A 101 -5.44 -20.37 -6.00
N PHE A 102 -4.12 -20.20 -5.87
CA PHE A 102 -3.31 -19.95 -7.08
C PHE A 102 -2.10 -20.85 -7.28
N PHE A 103 -1.39 -21.26 -6.23
CA PHE A 103 -0.32 -22.25 -6.35
C PHE A 103 -0.08 -22.93 -4.99
N ASP A 104 0.05 -24.26 -4.98
CA ASP A 104 0.51 -25.04 -3.82
C ASP A 104 2.01 -24.79 -3.61
N TRP A 105 2.35 -23.62 -3.08
CA TRP A 105 3.72 -23.33 -2.68
C TRP A 105 3.95 -24.07 -1.39
N SER A 106 4.69 -25.18 -1.48
CA SER A 106 5.18 -25.78 -0.25
C SER A 106 6.02 -24.72 0.47
N TYR A 107 5.73 -24.55 1.76
CA TYR A 107 6.49 -23.71 2.68
C TYR A 107 8.02 -23.89 2.53
N ASP A 108 8.45 -25.08 2.11
CA ASP A 108 9.84 -25.42 1.81
C ASP A 108 10.44 -24.64 0.63
N VAL A 109 9.67 -24.38 -0.44
CA VAL A 109 10.11 -23.55 -1.58
C VAL A 109 10.37 -22.11 -1.14
N ILE A 110 9.50 -21.57 -0.27
CA ILE A 110 9.66 -20.22 0.26
C ILE A 110 10.89 -20.14 1.17
N LEU A 111 11.09 -21.13 2.04
CA LEU A 111 12.25 -21.18 2.93
C LEU A 111 13.58 -21.42 2.20
N ALA A 112 13.56 -22.05 1.02
CA ALA A 112 14.74 -22.22 0.19
C ALA A 112 15.14 -20.93 -0.56
N ALA A 113 14.27 -19.92 -0.60
CA ALA A 113 14.58 -18.63 -1.20
C ALA A 113 15.48 -17.78 -0.28
N ASP A 114 16.26 -16.88 -0.88
CA ASP A 114 17.02 -15.86 -0.15
C ASP A 114 16.07 -14.75 0.33
N LEU A 115 15.44 -15.00 1.48
CA LEU A 115 14.47 -14.08 2.09
C LEU A 115 15.17 -12.96 2.88
N PRO A 116 14.64 -11.73 2.85
CA PRO A 116 15.18 -10.65 3.68
C PRO A 116 15.00 -10.96 5.17
N ALA A 117 15.92 -10.47 6.00
CA ALA A 117 15.84 -10.64 7.46
C ALA A 117 14.65 -9.91 8.10
N THR A 118 14.11 -8.91 7.41
CA THR A 118 13.02 -8.06 7.89
C THR A 118 11.95 -7.92 6.81
N LYS A 119 10.71 -7.71 7.25
CA LYS A 119 9.63 -7.31 6.36
C LYS A 119 9.91 -5.94 5.72
N PRO A 120 9.22 -5.60 4.62
CA PRO A 120 9.20 -4.24 4.10
C PRO A 120 8.81 -3.22 5.18
N ALA A 121 9.23 -1.96 5.02
CA ALA A 121 8.87 -0.86 5.91
C ALA A 121 7.40 -0.43 5.73
N PHE A 122 6.88 -0.53 4.52
CA PHE A 122 5.49 -0.22 4.20
C PHE A 122 4.91 -1.15 3.13
N GLU A 123 3.59 -1.27 3.12
CA GLU A 123 2.83 -2.07 2.14
C GLU A 123 2.43 -1.23 0.92
N THR A 124 1.93 -0.02 1.17
CA THR A 124 1.51 0.93 0.12
C THR A 124 1.51 2.36 0.66
N PHE A 125 1.27 3.34 -0.20
CA PHE A 125 0.98 4.70 0.21
C PHE A 125 -0.05 5.35 -0.71
N VAL A 126 -0.70 6.43 -0.28
CA VAL A 126 -1.53 7.29 -1.14
C VAL A 126 -1.14 8.74 -0.94
N VAL A 127 -1.37 9.57 -1.97
CA VAL A 127 -1.07 11.00 -1.95
C VAL A 127 -2.40 11.77 -1.92
N ASP A 128 -2.54 12.68 -0.96
CA ASP A 128 -3.76 13.49 -0.84
C ASP A 128 -3.69 14.79 -1.67
N ASP A 129 -4.78 15.55 -1.65
CA ASP A 129 -4.92 16.83 -2.36
C ASP A 129 -4.01 17.96 -1.85
N LEU A 130 -3.41 17.79 -0.67
CA LEU A 130 -2.39 18.68 -0.11
C LEU A 130 -0.97 18.15 -0.33
N GLU A 131 -0.80 17.13 -1.18
CA GLU A 131 0.46 16.42 -1.42
C GLU A 131 1.08 15.80 -0.16
N ARG A 132 0.27 15.48 0.86
CA ARG A 132 0.74 14.66 1.98
C ARG A 132 0.74 13.19 1.59
N ILE A 133 1.71 12.45 2.09
CA ILE A 133 1.87 11.03 1.82
C ILE A 133 1.35 10.23 3.01
N TRP A 134 0.33 9.41 2.74
CA TRP A 134 -0.30 8.52 3.70
C TRP A 134 0.23 7.11 3.49
N ILE A 135 1.06 6.62 4.40
CA ILE A 135 1.86 5.40 4.23
C ILE A 135 1.31 4.31 5.14
N LYS A 136 0.85 3.19 4.57
CA LYS A 136 0.44 2.00 5.32
C LYS A 136 1.68 1.22 5.74
N THR A 137 2.08 1.32 7.00
CA THR A 137 3.28 0.64 7.50
C THR A 137 3.01 -0.84 7.66
N THR A 138 4.02 -1.66 7.36
CA THR A 138 3.90 -3.10 7.55
C THR A 138 3.75 -3.45 9.03
N SER A 139 2.73 -4.25 9.35
CA SER A 139 2.46 -4.76 10.69
C SER A 139 2.84 -6.24 10.83
N PRO A 140 2.98 -6.78 12.07
CA PRO A 140 2.98 -8.22 12.30
C PRO A 140 1.77 -8.91 11.65
N SER A 141 1.89 -10.18 11.24
CA SER A 141 0.79 -10.84 10.50
C SER A 141 -0.48 -10.98 11.34
N VAL A 142 -0.34 -11.15 12.65
CA VAL A 142 -1.44 -11.32 13.62
C VAL A 142 -2.11 -10.01 14.06
N ALA A 143 -1.69 -8.86 13.52
CA ALA A 143 -2.30 -7.57 13.88
C ALA A 143 -3.63 -7.35 13.13
N ASP A 144 -4.67 -6.98 13.86
CA ASP A 144 -5.99 -6.67 13.27
C ASP A 144 -6.06 -5.27 12.65
N THR A 145 -5.10 -4.41 12.97
CA THR A 145 -5.01 -3.04 12.46
C THR A 145 -3.68 -2.78 11.75
N ALA A 146 -3.75 -1.94 10.72
CA ALA A 146 -2.60 -1.35 10.07
C ALA A 146 -2.43 0.11 10.52
N ARG A 147 -1.18 0.48 10.80
CA ARG A 147 -0.82 1.86 11.12
C ARG A 147 -0.56 2.62 9.81
N TRP A 148 -1.15 3.80 9.69
CA TRP A 148 -0.90 4.73 8.60
C TRP A 148 -0.18 5.97 9.13
N LEU A 149 0.97 6.30 8.53
CA LEU A 149 1.70 7.54 8.80
C LEU A 149 1.30 8.61 7.80
N ILE A 150 1.28 9.86 8.22
CA ILE A 150 0.99 11.00 7.35
C ILE A 150 2.19 11.92 7.38
N LEU A 151 2.91 11.98 6.27
CA LEU A 151 4.09 12.83 6.09
C LEU A 151 3.75 13.98 5.15
N ASP A 152 4.32 15.15 5.39
CA ASP A 152 4.36 16.21 4.38
C ASP A 152 5.56 16.07 3.44
N GLN A 153 5.71 17.04 2.55
CA GLN A 153 6.84 17.11 1.60
C GLN A 153 8.17 17.35 2.32
N GLU A 154 8.15 17.97 3.49
CA GLU A 154 9.32 18.25 4.33
C GLU A 154 9.72 17.09 5.25
N SER A 155 9.18 15.88 5.00
CA SER A 155 9.40 14.67 5.80
C SER A 155 8.94 14.76 7.26
N GLN A 156 8.07 15.73 7.59
CA GLN A 156 7.52 15.90 8.92
C GLN A 156 6.31 15.00 9.13
N LEU A 157 6.29 14.30 10.26
CA LEU A 157 5.14 13.51 10.68
C LEU A 157 4.01 14.43 11.13
N ARG A 158 2.95 14.50 10.32
CA ARG A 158 1.74 15.28 10.60
C ARG A 158 0.71 14.50 11.40
N GLY A 159 0.72 13.17 11.28
CA GLY A 159 -0.21 12.34 12.02
C GLY A 159 0.06 10.84 11.87
N VAL A 160 -0.62 10.09 12.74
CA VAL A 160 -0.67 8.63 12.71
C VAL A 160 -2.12 8.23 12.93
N ILE A 161 -2.61 7.31 12.12
CA ILE A 161 -3.93 6.71 12.31
C ILE A 161 -3.81 5.18 12.30
N GLN A 162 -4.80 4.50 12.87
CA GLN A 162 -4.93 3.06 12.80
C GLN A 162 -6.24 2.74 12.09
N LEU A 163 -6.15 1.92 11.05
CA LEU A 163 -7.31 1.40 10.32
C LEU A 163 -7.32 -0.12 10.45
N PRO A 164 -8.46 -0.81 10.26
CA PRO A 164 -8.45 -2.25 10.08
C PRO A 164 -7.42 -2.66 9.04
N LYS A 165 -6.69 -3.76 9.27
CA LYS A 165 -5.54 -4.14 8.43
C LYS A 165 -5.92 -4.35 6.95
N ARG A 166 -7.13 -4.86 6.73
CA ARG A 166 -7.77 -5.08 5.43
C ARG A 166 -8.28 -3.81 4.73
N THR A 167 -8.25 -2.66 5.40
CA THR A 167 -8.64 -1.38 4.81
C THR A 167 -7.50 -0.84 3.95
N ASN A 168 -7.75 -0.69 2.66
CA ASN A 168 -6.82 -0.09 1.71
C ASN A 168 -7.35 1.26 1.25
N LEU A 169 -6.72 2.35 1.71
CA LEU A 169 -7.02 3.69 1.21
C LEU A 169 -6.69 3.76 -0.28
N ARG A 170 -7.61 4.34 -1.06
CA ARG A 170 -7.48 4.53 -2.51
C ARG A 170 -7.32 5.99 -2.89
N VAL A 171 -8.13 6.86 -2.28
CA VAL A 171 -8.18 8.29 -2.61
C VAL A 171 -8.36 9.09 -1.32
N ILE A 172 -7.67 10.22 -1.20
CA ILE A 172 -7.88 11.18 -0.11
C ILE A 172 -7.99 12.56 -0.71
N ARG A 173 -9.18 13.16 -0.65
CA ARG A 173 -9.47 14.49 -1.23
C ARG A 173 -10.60 15.17 -0.48
N HIS A 174 -10.56 16.50 -0.44
CA HIS A 174 -11.60 17.35 0.14
C HIS A 174 -11.93 16.97 1.60
N GLY A 175 -10.89 16.65 2.38
CA GLY A 175 -11.04 16.23 3.78
C GLY A 175 -11.73 14.88 3.96
N ARG A 176 -11.74 14.02 2.93
CA ARG A 176 -12.29 12.67 3.00
C ARG A 176 -11.29 11.63 2.50
N ALA A 177 -11.22 10.49 3.17
CA ALA A 177 -10.50 9.32 2.67
C ALA A 177 -11.49 8.25 2.21
N PHE A 178 -11.21 7.66 1.05
CA PHE A 178 -12.00 6.61 0.42
C PHE A 178 -11.17 5.33 0.42
N ALA A 179 -11.75 4.24 0.89
CA ALA A 179 -11.07 2.97 1.04
C ALA A 179 -11.92 1.80 0.56
N VAL A 180 -11.24 0.69 0.24
CA VAL A 180 -11.86 -0.60 -0.02
C VAL A 180 -11.45 -1.56 1.09
N ASP A 181 -12.38 -2.44 1.48
CA ASP A 181 -12.13 -3.56 2.38
C ASP A 181 -11.93 -4.83 1.54
N ASP A 182 -10.79 -5.51 1.69
CA ASP A 182 -10.42 -6.64 0.82
C ASP A 182 -11.34 -7.86 0.97
N GLU A 183 -12.07 -8.03 2.09
CA GLU A 183 -13.03 -9.12 2.25
C GLU A 183 -14.38 -8.82 1.57
N GLU A 184 -14.71 -7.55 1.45
CA GLU A 184 -15.94 -7.05 0.85
C GLU A 184 -15.53 -6.14 -0.32
N GLU A 185 -15.01 -6.72 -1.41
CA GLU A 185 -14.46 -5.99 -2.59
C GLU A 185 -15.43 -4.93 -3.19
N ASN A 186 -16.70 -4.92 -2.76
CA ASN A 186 -17.74 -3.97 -3.16
C ASN A 186 -18.08 -2.92 -2.09
N LEU A 187 -17.31 -2.81 -1.00
CA LEU A 187 -17.55 -1.87 0.09
C LEU A 187 -16.65 -0.64 -0.05
N LEU A 188 -17.22 0.48 -0.49
CA LEU A 188 -16.58 1.78 -0.39
C LEU A 188 -16.79 2.32 1.03
N VAL A 189 -15.68 2.49 1.76
CA VAL A 189 -15.69 3.12 3.09
C VAL A 189 -15.18 4.55 2.98
N VAL A 190 -15.98 5.50 3.48
CA VAL A 190 -15.63 6.93 3.51
C VAL A 190 -15.30 7.36 4.93
N TYR A 191 -14.15 8.02 5.11
CA TYR A 191 -13.71 8.60 6.37
C TYR A 191 -13.68 10.12 6.28
N GLN A 192 -14.21 10.81 7.30
CA GLN A 192 -14.04 12.25 7.44
C GLN A 192 -12.74 12.56 8.17
N ILE A 193 -11.86 13.34 7.55
CA ILE A 193 -10.62 13.80 8.16
C ILE A 193 -10.91 15.09 8.92
N ARG A 194 -10.53 15.13 10.21
CA ARG A 194 -10.60 16.33 11.03
C ARG A 194 -9.19 16.71 11.49
N GLU A 195 -8.77 17.91 11.14
CA GLU A 195 -7.56 18.53 11.66
C GLU A 195 -7.91 19.20 12.99
N GLN A 196 -7.09 18.97 14.01
CA GLN A 196 -7.18 19.62 15.31
C GLN A 196 -6.00 20.56 15.48
#